data_AF-A0A1S1X4L6-F1
#
_entry.id   AF-A0A1S1X4L6-F1
#
_cell.length_a   1.000
_cell.length_b   1.000
_cell.length_c   1.000
_cell.angle_alpha   90.00
_cell.angle_beta   90.00
_cell.angle_gamma   90.00
#
_symmetry.space_group_name_H-M   'P 1'
#
loop_
_entity.id
_entity.type
_entity.pdbx_description
1 polymer ?
#
loop_
_entity_poly.entity_id
_entity_poly.type
_entity_poly.pdbx_seq_one_letter_code
_entity_poly.pdbx_strand_id
1 'polypeptide(L)'
;MTRLKLTAAAAFSALALLTGCATPLAGKPADEAARKVMALNWQNASYNFDGQFGFSQLRFADSGGKLGQPELADAIDQVGSSIKMNVSGAIDAPAGKLELIPELRFERRNLLASVKLPMQFRAQDMSLLVDPSAIDLAVPALRRNPGKFVRAKLPADIAARIPLKEMYQAMPQILDQAYGQLDKKAFSFEPLDAYADEVGAKYKLRLTLSKEQEQKMTLLILDGLAKAARQQVAQPNDKFDAESMLKLVRDLVKLSPAGELDGQTVSDVYVSRSGEMEAIRQTIHMASAEFSADAYFNLRYSHHGKPQFVYQPAENDIIDFNKLELPGWLAGKADAGEQPIADAAAPAPQPQQPAPSAAKSGKKKTKASAQ
;
A
#
# COMPACT_ATOMS: atom_id res chain seq x y z
N MET A 1 53.91 -39.78 -22.14
CA MET A 1 53.43 -38.43 -21.76
C MET A 1 51.96 -38.46 -21.30
N THR A 2 51.59 -39.33 -20.36
CA THR A 2 50.16 -39.62 -20.08
C THR A 2 49.85 -39.87 -18.60
N ARG A 3 50.74 -39.44 -17.68
CA ARG A 3 50.51 -39.57 -16.23
C ARG A 3 50.56 -38.24 -15.45
N LEU A 4 50.75 -37.10 -16.13
CA LEU A 4 50.78 -35.78 -15.48
C LEU A 4 49.46 -35.00 -15.54
N LYS A 5 48.42 -35.53 -16.19
CA LYS A 5 47.14 -34.81 -16.38
C LYS A 5 46.03 -35.19 -15.39
N LEU A 6 46.19 -36.25 -14.59
CA LEU A 6 45.16 -36.65 -13.62
C LEU A 6 45.31 -35.99 -12.23
N THR A 7 46.51 -35.55 -11.85
CA THR A 7 46.73 -34.89 -10.55
C THR A 7 46.28 -33.43 -10.53
N ALA A 8 46.23 -32.76 -11.68
CA ALA A 8 45.70 -31.38 -11.78
C ALA A 8 44.17 -31.31 -11.68
N ALA A 9 43.45 -32.33 -12.16
CA ALA A 9 41.99 -32.37 -12.10
C ALA A 9 41.47 -32.60 -10.67
N ALA A 10 42.12 -33.47 -9.88
CA ALA A 10 41.74 -33.72 -8.49
C ALA A 10 42.02 -32.52 -7.56
N ALA A 11 43.05 -31.72 -7.84
CA ALA A 11 43.37 -30.52 -7.07
C ALA A 11 42.37 -29.37 -7.32
N PHE A 12 41.84 -29.24 -8.54
CA PHE A 12 40.80 -28.25 -8.85
C PHE A 12 39.42 -28.63 -8.28
N SER A 13 39.09 -29.93 -8.21
CA SER A 13 37.86 -30.39 -7.54
C SER A 13 37.91 -30.22 -6.02
N ALA A 14 39.09 -30.32 -5.40
CA ALA A 14 39.26 -30.10 -3.95
C ALA A 14 39.19 -28.61 -3.54
N LEU A 15 39.61 -27.68 -4.40
CA LEU A 15 39.48 -26.24 -4.17
C LEU A 15 38.05 -25.72 -4.36
N ALA A 16 37.22 -26.38 -5.18
CA ALA A 16 35.79 -26.07 -5.33
C ALA A 16 34.92 -26.55 -4.15
N LEU A 17 35.44 -27.43 -3.28
CA LEU A 17 34.76 -27.92 -2.08
C LEU A 17 35.14 -27.13 -0.80
N LEU A 18 36.10 -26.20 -0.90
CA LEU A 18 36.57 -25.37 0.21
C LEU A 18 36.14 -23.90 0.12
N THR A 19 35.41 -23.49 -0.92
CA THR A 19 34.52 -22.33 -0.82
C THR A 19 33.31 -22.74 -0.01
N GLY A 20 33.52 -23.02 1.28
CA GLY A 20 32.46 -23.21 2.25
C GLY A 20 31.48 -22.08 2.05
N CYS A 21 30.21 -22.41 1.77
CA CYS A 21 29.17 -21.49 1.35
C CYS A 21 29.13 -20.27 2.27
N ALA A 22 29.89 -19.23 1.93
CA ALA A 22 29.98 -18.02 2.71
C ALA A 22 28.59 -17.41 2.62
N THR A 23 27.90 -17.39 3.75
CA THR A 23 26.58 -16.79 3.82
C THR A 23 26.75 -15.31 3.49
N PRO A 24 25.80 -14.66 2.79
CA PRO A 24 25.93 -13.26 2.42
C PRO A 24 25.96 -12.33 3.65
N LEU A 25 25.67 -12.86 4.83
CA LEU A 25 25.63 -12.15 6.11
C LEU A 25 26.84 -12.45 7.01
N ALA A 26 27.68 -13.43 6.67
CA ALA A 26 28.82 -13.83 7.50
C ALA A 26 29.79 -12.65 7.68
N GLY A 27 30.15 -12.37 8.94
CA GLY A 27 31.10 -11.33 9.30
C GLY A 27 30.61 -9.89 9.10
N LYS A 28 29.34 -9.68 8.74
CA LYS A 28 28.75 -8.34 8.61
C LYS A 28 28.22 -7.84 9.94
N PRO A 29 28.34 -6.53 10.24
CA PRO A 29 27.60 -5.93 11.35
C PRO A 29 26.09 -5.94 11.04
N ALA A 30 25.26 -5.84 12.09
CA ALA A 30 23.80 -6.00 11.98
C ALA A 30 23.15 -4.97 11.03
N ASP A 31 23.65 -3.74 10.99
CA ASP A 31 23.15 -2.69 10.10
C ASP A 31 23.42 -3.00 8.62
N GLU A 32 24.61 -3.48 8.29
CA GLU A 32 24.94 -3.90 6.92
C GLU A 32 24.19 -5.17 6.52
N ALA A 33 24.02 -6.12 7.45
CA ALA A 33 23.25 -7.33 7.23
C ALA A 33 21.78 -7.00 6.93
N ALA A 34 21.14 -6.15 7.75
CA ALA A 34 19.76 -5.73 7.55
C ALA A 34 19.56 -5.04 6.20
N ARG A 35 20.41 -4.08 5.84
CA ARG A 35 20.38 -3.40 4.53
C ARG A 35 20.50 -4.38 3.37
N LYS A 36 21.43 -5.33 3.48
CA LYS A 36 21.64 -6.35 2.45
C LYS A 36 20.41 -7.24 2.30
N VAL A 37 19.79 -7.66 3.39
CA VAL A 37 18.57 -8.49 3.39
C VAL A 37 17.40 -7.73 2.76
N MET A 38 17.16 -6.47 3.14
CA MET A 38 16.09 -5.66 2.55
C MET A 38 16.28 -5.46 1.04
N ALA A 39 17.50 -5.17 0.61
CA ALA A 39 17.81 -5.02 -0.82
C ALA A 39 17.68 -6.34 -1.59
N LEU A 40 18.14 -7.47 -1.01
CA LEU A 40 18.02 -8.79 -1.63
C LEU A 40 16.55 -9.22 -1.74
N ASN A 41 15.74 -8.99 -0.70
CA ASN A 41 14.31 -9.31 -0.73
C ASN A 41 13.58 -8.57 -1.85
N TRP A 42 13.95 -7.31 -2.10
CA TRP A 42 13.40 -6.54 -3.22
C TRP A 42 13.87 -7.07 -4.59
N GLN A 43 15.17 -7.32 -4.73
CA GLN A 43 15.77 -7.80 -5.99
C GLN A 43 15.24 -9.19 -6.38
N ASN A 44 15.00 -10.04 -5.39
CA ASN A 44 14.50 -11.40 -5.56
C ASN A 44 13.00 -11.47 -5.28
N ALA A 45 12.25 -10.39 -5.53
CA ALA A 45 10.81 -10.31 -5.30
C ALA A 45 10.03 -11.26 -6.23
N SER A 46 10.06 -12.53 -5.89
CA SER A 46 9.38 -13.64 -6.55
C SER A 46 9.09 -14.67 -5.46
N TYR A 47 7.94 -14.57 -4.82
CA TYR A 47 7.57 -15.40 -3.65
C TYR A 47 6.08 -15.27 -3.33
N ASN A 48 5.59 -16.18 -2.50
CA ASN A 48 4.34 -16.02 -1.78
C ASN A 48 4.57 -15.34 -0.44
N PHE A 49 3.53 -14.68 0.06
CA PHE A 49 3.51 -14.13 1.41
C PHE A 49 2.18 -14.43 2.09
N ASP A 50 2.23 -14.61 3.41
CA ASP A 50 1.07 -14.75 4.29
C ASP A 50 1.35 -13.98 5.57
N GLY A 51 0.44 -13.09 5.93
CA GLY A 51 0.63 -12.18 7.04
C GLY A 51 -0.65 -11.89 7.79
N GLN A 52 -0.46 -11.37 9.00
CA GLN A 52 -1.53 -10.98 9.89
C GLN A 52 -1.16 -9.69 10.60
N PHE A 53 -2.09 -8.75 10.58
CA PHE A 53 -2.09 -7.54 11.37
C PHE A 53 -3.22 -7.58 12.38
N GLY A 54 -2.99 -7.07 13.58
CA GLY A 54 -4.02 -6.96 14.60
C GLY A 54 -3.55 -6.12 15.78
N PHE A 55 -4.45 -5.95 16.75
CA PHE A 55 -4.18 -5.27 18.00
C PHE A 55 -4.15 -6.28 19.13
N SER A 56 -3.07 -6.27 19.93
CA SER A 56 -3.05 -7.00 21.19
C SER A 56 -3.69 -6.22 22.32
N GLN A 57 -3.72 -4.88 22.22
CA GLN A 57 -4.31 -4.01 23.22
C GLN A 57 -4.70 -2.66 22.62
N LEU A 58 -5.83 -2.11 23.05
CA LEU A 58 -6.32 -0.77 22.76
C LEU A 58 -6.83 -0.14 24.06
N ARG A 59 -6.35 1.06 24.39
CA ARG A 59 -6.83 1.80 25.57
C ARG A 59 -7.14 3.23 25.19
N PHE A 60 -8.27 3.72 25.68
CA PHE A 60 -8.70 5.10 25.54
C PHE A 60 -8.73 5.74 26.92
N ALA A 61 -8.02 6.85 27.06
CA ALA A 61 -7.92 7.65 28.27
C ALA A 61 -8.51 9.03 28.01
N ASP A 62 -9.73 9.09 27.48
CA ASP A 62 -10.44 10.35 27.33
C ASP A 62 -10.87 10.85 28.71
N SER A 63 -10.34 12.01 29.13
CA SER A 63 -10.61 12.63 30.43
C SER A 63 -11.84 13.54 30.45
N GLY A 64 -12.56 13.66 29.32
CA GLY A 64 -13.76 14.53 29.20
C GLY A 64 -14.94 13.95 28.41
N GLY A 65 -14.79 12.85 27.68
CA GLY A 65 -15.84 12.28 26.84
C GLY A 65 -16.28 10.85 27.21
N LYS A 66 -17.29 10.35 26.47
CA LYS A 66 -17.93 9.04 26.73
C LYS A 66 -16.99 7.85 26.50
N LEU A 67 -15.91 8.02 25.74
CA LEU A 67 -14.97 6.96 25.34
C LEU A 67 -14.03 6.52 26.47
N GLY A 68 -13.84 7.34 27.51
CA GLY A 68 -13.07 6.99 28.71
C GLY A 68 -13.86 6.22 29.77
N GLN A 69 -15.16 5.97 29.56
CA GLN A 69 -15.95 5.16 30.49
C GLN A 69 -15.39 3.72 30.52
N PRO A 70 -15.09 3.15 31.70
CA PRO A 70 -14.39 1.87 31.80
C PRO A 70 -15.06 0.72 31.02
N GLU A 71 -16.38 0.65 31.07
CA GLU A 71 -17.15 -0.39 30.36
C GLU A 71 -17.08 -0.23 28.82
N LEU A 72 -17.11 1.01 28.33
CA LEU A 72 -17.00 1.27 26.89
C LEU A 72 -15.57 1.06 26.40
N ALA A 73 -14.58 1.48 27.20
CA ALA A 73 -13.17 1.25 26.89
C ALA A 73 -12.84 -0.25 26.83
N ASP A 74 -13.33 -1.04 27.79
CA ASP A 74 -13.19 -2.51 27.76
C ASP A 74 -13.90 -3.11 26.55
N ALA A 75 -15.13 -2.67 26.24
CA ALA A 75 -15.83 -3.14 25.05
C ALA A 75 -15.06 -2.85 23.75
N ILE A 76 -14.43 -1.67 23.62
CA ILE A 76 -13.62 -1.32 22.46
C ILE A 76 -12.35 -2.19 22.38
N ASP A 77 -11.65 -2.41 23.49
CA ASP A 77 -10.48 -3.29 23.56
C ASP A 77 -10.82 -4.73 23.17
N GLN A 78 -11.91 -5.26 23.72
CA GLN A 78 -12.41 -6.59 23.42
C GLN A 78 -12.81 -6.74 21.95
N VAL A 79 -13.46 -5.73 21.36
CA VAL A 79 -13.84 -5.75 19.94
C VAL A 79 -12.60 -5.62 19.05
N GLY A 80 -11.72 -4.66 19.33
CA GLY A 80 -10.55 -4.39 18.50
C GLY A 80 -9.53 -5.54 18.50
N SER A 81 -9.29 -6.18 19.67
CA SER A 81 -8.45 -7.38 19.75
C SER A 81 -9.04 -8.61 19.05
N SER A 82 -10.36 -8.61 18.84
CA SER A 82 -11.06 -9.64 18.07
C SER A 82 -11.00 -9.40 16.55
N ILE A 83 -10.59 -8.21 16.10
CA ILE A 83 -10.41 -7.86 14.68
C ILE A 83 -8.98 -8.15 14.27
N LYS A 84 -8.83 -8.93 13.20
CA LYS A 84 -7.56 -9.25 12.57
C LYS A 84 -7.68 -8.98 11.07
N MET A 85 -6.61 -8.49 10.48
CA MET A 85 -6.48 -8.38 9.04
C MET A 85 -5.43 -9.39 8.60
N ASN A 86 -5.86 -10.48 7.96
CA ASN A 86 -4.92 -11.36 7.28
C ASN A 86 -4.65 -10.80 5.89
N VAL A 87 -3.45 -11.02 5.38
CA VAL A 87 -3.04 -10.58 4.05
C VAL A 87 -2.18 -11.68 3.45
N SER A 88 -2.65 -12.26 2.35
CA SER A 88 -1.92 -13.32 1.65
C SER A 88 -1.78 -12.97 0.17
N GLY A 89 -0.85 -13.60 -0.52
CA GLY A 89 -0.70 -13.38 -1.94
C GLY A 89 0.61 -13.86 -2.51
N ALA A 90 0.95 -13.30 -3.67
CA ALA A 90 2.10 -13.68 -4.45
C ALA A 90 2.68 -12.47 -5.18
N ILE A 91 4.00 -12.39 -5.26
CA ILE A 91 4.72 -11.39 -6.03
C ILE A 91 5.56 -12.13 -7.06
N ASP A 92 5.52 -11.67 -8.30
CA ASP A 92 6.47 -11.99 -9.37
C ASP A 92 6.87 -10.68 -10.03
N ALA A 93 7.86 -10.00 -9.44
CA ALA A 93 8.31 -8.69 -9.93
C ALA A 93 8.93 -8.76 -11.33
N PRO A 94 9.75 -9.79 -11.70
CA PRO A 94 10.20 -9.95 -13.07
C PRO A 94 9.06 -10.06 -14.09
N ALA A 95 7.97 -10.76 -13.73
CA ALA A 95 6.77 -10.81 -14.54
C ALA A 95 5.78 -9.67 -14.26
N GLY A 96 6.15 -8.65 -13.49
CA GLY A 96 5.30 -7.48 -13.19
C GLY A 96 3.94 -7.82 -12.61
N LYS A 97 3.81 -8.92 -11.85
CA LYS A 97 2.53 -9.43 -11.35
C LYS A 97 2.54 -9.45 -9.82
N LEU A 98 1.49 -8.91 -9.22
CA LEU A 98 1.26 -8.90 -7.78
C LEU A 98 -0.17 -9.37 -7.51
N GLU A 99 -0.33 -10.30 -6.57
CA GLU A 99 -1.62 -10.70 -6.02
C GLU A 99 -1.65 -10.38 -4.54
N LEU A 100 -2.75 -9.78 -4.10
CA LEU A 100 -2.98 -9.35 -2.74
C LEU A 100 -4.41 -9.74 -2.33
N ILE A 101 -4.53 -10.55 -1.30
CA ILE A 101 -5.79 -11.12 -0.80
C ILE A 101 -5.92 -10.71 0.67
N PRO A 102 -6.38 -9.48 0.95
CA PRO A 102 -6.76 -9.08 2.29
C PRO A 102 -8.01 -9.83 2.75
N GLU A 103 -8.00 -10.25 4.01
CA GLU A 103 -9.14 -10.80 4.74
C GLU A 103 -9.30 -10.01 6.05
N LEU A 104 -10.38 -9.24 6.14
CA LEU A 104 -10.81 -8.69 7.42
C LEU A 104 -11.57 -9.77 8.17
N ARG A 105 -11.09 -10.16 9.34
CA ARG A 105 -11.64 -11.25 10.15
C ARG A 105 -11.99 -10.74 11.54
N PHE A 106 -13.22 -11.01 11.97
CA PHE A 106 -13.68 -10.80 13.34
C PHE A 106 -13.96 -12.16 13.96
N GLU A 107 -13.26 -12.47 15.05
CA GLU A 107 -13.34 -13.79 15.68
C GLU A 107 -13.48 -13.68 17.20
N ARG A 108 -14.55 -14.28 17.74
CA ARG A 108 -14.78 -14.49 19.17
C ARG A 108 -15.27 -15.92 19.41
N ARG A 109 -15.39 -16.31 20.68
CA ARG A 109 -15.98 -17.61 21.05
C ARG A 109 -17.37 -17.74 20.42
N ASN A 110 -17.52 -18.73 19.53
CA ASN A 110 -18.75 -19.03 18.78
C ASN A 110 -19.21 -17.94 17.79
N LEU A 111 -18.36 -16.99 17.40
CA LEU A 111 -18.70 -15.96 16.43
C LEU A 111 -17.53 -15.72 15.49
N LEU A 112 -17.73 -16.00 14.20
CA LEU A 112 -16.76 -15.75 13.13
C LEU A 112 -17.43 -14.99 12.00
N ALA A 113 -16.86 -13.85 11.63
CA ALA A 113 -17.20 -13.13 10.41
C ALA A 113 -15.91 -12.80 9.65
N SER A 114 -15.92 -12.96 8.33
CA SER A 114 -14.75 -12.66 7.50
C SER A 114 -15.15 -12.11 6.14
N VAL A 115 -14.42 -11.11 5.66
CA VAL A 115 -14.60 -10.51 4.34
C VAL A 115 -13.26 -10.58 3.62
N LYS A 116 -13.22 -11.27 2.47
CA LYS A 116 -12.02 -11.39 1.61
C LYS A 116 -12.20 -10.55 0.35
N LEU A 117 -11.17 -9.84 -0.05
CA LEU A 117 -11.19 -9.04 -1.28
C LEU A 117 -9.96 -9.33 -2.14
N PRO A 118 -9.97 -10.41 -2.94
CA PRO A 118 -8.85 -10.75 -3.81
C PRO A 118 -8.58 -9.66 -4.85
N MET A 119 -7.31 -9.30 -5.01
CA MET A 119 -6.85 -8.31 -5.99
C MET A 119 -5.59 -8.80 -6.70
N GLN A 120 -5.44 -8.41 -7.97
CA GLN A 120 -4.25 -8.70 -8.76
C GLN A 120 -3.85 -7.49 -9.61
N PHE A 121 -2.64 -7.00 -9.42
CA PHE A 121 -2.03 -5.97 -10.25
C PHE A 121 -1.17 -6.60 -11.35
N ARG A 122 -1.27 -6.06 -12.57
CA ARG A 122 -0.46 -6.43 -13.72
C ARG A 122 0.20 -5.19 -14.32
N ALA A 123 1.52 -5.16 -14.30
CA ALA A 123 2.31 -4.04 -14.79
C ALA A 123 2.31 -3.92 -16.32
N GLN A 124 2.07 -5.02 -17.06
CA GLN A 124 2.11 -5.01 -18.53
C GLN A 124 1.11 -4.03 -19.14
N ASP A 125 -0.09 -3.96 -18.58
CA ASP A 125 -1.17 -3.11 -19.05
C ASP A 125 -1.71 -2.17 -17.95
N MET A 126 -0.95 -2.01 -16.86
CA MET A 126 -1.28 -1.17 -15.71
C MET A 126 -2.70 -1.41 -15.23
N SER A 127 -3.06 -2.68 -15.07
CA SER A 127 -4.39 -3.11 -14.69
C SER A 127 -4.44 -3.64 -13.25
N LEU A 128 -5.54 -3.32 -12.58
CA LEU A 128 -5.92 -3.88 -11.30
C LEU A 128 -7.19 -4.71 -11.52
N LEU A 129 -7.09 -6.00 -11.25
CA LEU A 129 -8.22 -6.90 -11.18
C LEU A 129 -8.65 -7.01 -9.72
N VAL A 130 -9.94 -6.92 -9.46
CA VAL A 130 -10.53 -7.09 -8.13
C VAL A 130 -11.67 -8.09 -8.24
N ASP A 131 -11.73 -9.08 -7.36
CA ASP A 131 -12.94 -9.90 -7.19
C ASP A 131 -13.82 -9.23 -6.14
N PRO A 132 -14.93 -8.59 -6.54
CA PRO A 132 -15.76 -7.85 -5.62
C PRO A 132 -16.92 -8.70 -5.10
N SER A 133 -16.89 -10.03 -5.26
CA SER A 133 -17.99 -10.94 -4.88
C SER A 133 -18.37 -10.82 -3.40
N ALA A 134 -17.46 -10.39 -2.52
CA ALA A 134 -17.77 -10.17 -1.11
C ALA A 134 -18.63 -8.92 -0.83
N ILE A 135 -18.75 -8.00 -1.80
CA ILE A 135 -19.50 -6.74 -1.67
C ILE A 135 -20.59 -6.58 -2.73
N ASP A 136 -20.80 -7.58 -3.59
CA ASP A 136 -21.73 -7.48 -4.71
C ASP A 136 -23.17 -7.27 -4.25
N LEU A 137 -23.58 -7.85 -3.11
CA LEU A 137 -24.90 -7.69 -2.51
C LEU A 137 -25.29 -6.22 -2.29
N ALA A 138 -24.31 -5.37 -1.96
CA ALA A 138 -24.51 -3.94 -1.73
C ALA A 138 -24.42 -3.09 -3.00
N VAL A 139 -23.87 -3.63 -4.10
CA VAL A 139 -23.60 -2.89 -5.34
C VAL A 139 -24.36 -3.52 -6.52
N PRO A 140 -25.51 -2.95 -6.94
CA PRO A 140 -26.35 -3.53 -7.99
C PRO A 140 -25.62 -3.84 -9.31
N ALA A 141 -24.64 -3.01 -9.70
CA ALA A 141 -23.84 -3.20 -10.91
C ALA A 141 -23.04 -4.52 -10.91
N LEU A 142 -22.57 -4.92 -9.73
CA LEU A 142 -21.79 -6.15 -9.54
C LEU A 142 -22.69 -7.39 -9.53
N ARG A 143 -23.90 -7.29 -8.95
CA ARG A 143 -24.88 -8.41 -8.97
C ARG A 143 -25.31 -8.84 -10.37
N ARG A 144 -25.25 -7.94 -11.35
CA ARG A 144 -25.52 -8.26 -12.76
C ARG A 144 -24.40 -9.07 -13.42
N ASN A 145 -23.23 -9.13 -12.79
CA ASN A 145 -22.03 -9.80 -13.27
C ASN A 145 -21.45 -10.73 -12.18
N PRO A 146 -22.23 -11.70 -11.68
CA PRO A 146 -21.84 -12.51 -10.53
C PRO A 146 -20.57 -13.32 -10.82
N GLY A 147 -19.65 -13.35 -9.85
CA GLY A 147 -18.41 -14.11 -9.94
C GLY A 147 -17.38 -13.58 -10.94
N LYS A 148 -17.62 -12.40 -11.54
CA LYS A 148 -16.64 -11.76 -12.44
C LYS A 148 -15.66 -10.87 -11.69
N PHE A 149 -14.40 -10.94 -12.07
CA PHE A 149 -13.39 -9.96 -11.71
C PHE A 149 -13.64 -8.65 -12.43
N VAL A 150 -13.51 -7.54 -11.71
CA VAL A 150 -13.56 -6.19 -12.27
C VAL A 150 -12.14 -5.74 -12.58
N ARG A 151 -11.90 -5.36 -13.84
CA ARG A 151 -10.61 -4.85 -14.31
C ARG A 151 -10.65 -3.34 -14.47
N ALA A 152 -9.89 -2.63 -13.65
CA ALA A 152 -9.61 -1.22 -13.83
C ALA A 152 -8.24 -1.07 -14.50
N LYS A 153 -8.18 -0.41 -15.66
CA LYS A 153 -6.91 -0.08 -16.34
C LYS A 153 -6.62 1.39 -16.18
N LEU A 154 -5.37 1.74 -15.93
CA LEU A 154 -4.95 3.14 -16.02
C LEU A 154 -5.08 3.61 -17.48
N PRO A 155 -5.58 4.83 -17.73
CA PRO A 155 -5.53 5.47 -19.05
C PRO A 155 -4.09 5.48 -19.59
N ALA A 156 -3.93 5.27 -20.91
CA ALA A 156 -2.62 5.07 -21.53
C ALA A 156 -1.68 6.27 -21.35
N ASP A 157 -2.24 7.49 -21.36
CA ASP A 157 -1.53 8.74 -21.13
C ASP A 157 -0.99 8.88 -19.70
N ILE A 158 -1.69 8.32 -18.71
CA ILE A 158 -1.24 8.25 -17.31
C ILE A 158 -0.27 7.09 -17.13
N ALA A 159 -0.59 5.91 -17.64
CA ALA A 159 0.23 4.72 -17.56
C ALA A 159 1.66 4.95 -18.10
N ALA A 160 1.79 5.65 -19.23
CA ALA A 160 3.08 5.98 -19.84
C ALA A 160 3.94 6.95 -19.00
N ARG A 161 3.36 7.65 -18.03
CA ARG A 161 4.05 8.62 -17.16
C ARG A 161 4.56 8.00 -15.86
N ILE A 162 4.26 6.73 -15.61
CA ILE A 162 4.68 6.01 -14.40
C ILE A 162 5.83 5.05 -14.78
N PRO A 163 7.09 5.44 -14.53
CA PRO A 163 8.25 4.62 -14.87
C PRO A 163 8.47 3.52 -13.80
N LEU A 164 7.53 2.56 -13.72
CA LEU A 164 7.54 1.51 -12.70
C LEU A 164 8.83 0.68 -12.74
N LYS A 165 9.33 0.38 -13.93
CA LYS A 165 10.54 -0.42 -14.11
C LYS A 165 11.75 0.29 -13.51
N GLU A 166 11.89 1.58 -13.76
CA GLU A 166 13.00 2.39 -13.30
C GLU A 166 12.90 2.65 -11.80
N MET A 167 11.68 2.90 -11.29
CA MET A 167 11.41 2.95 -9.85
C MET A 167 11.79 1.63 -9.15
N TYR A 168 11.43 0.50 -9.75
CA TYR A 168 11.79 -0.83 -9.23
C TYR A 168 13.31 -1.06 -9.24
N GLN A 169 14.00 -0.64 -10.30
CA GLN A 169 15.46 -0.73 -10.41
C GLN A 169 16.21 0.18 -9.44
N ALA A 170 15.65 1.36 -9.13
CA ALA A 170 16.24 2.31 -8.18
C ALA A 170 16.04 1.89 -6.72
N MET A 171 15.03 1.08 -6.42
CA MET A 171 14.65 0.75 -5.05
C MET A 171 15.78 0.15 -4.19
N PRO A 172 16.64 -0.78 -4.66
CA PRO A 172 17.71 -1.32 -3.81
C PRO A 172 18.64 -0.24 -3.27
N GLN A 173 18.95 0.77 -4.09
CA GLN A 173 19.77 1.91 -3.67
C GLN A 173 19.00 2.84 -2.73
N ILE A 174 17.71 3.07 -3.01
CA ILE A 174 16.83 3.88 -2.14
C ILE A 174 16.72 3.24 -0.75
N LEU A 175 16.53 1.91 -0.68
CA LEU A 175 16.49 1.15 0.57
C LEU A 175 17.84 1.21 1.29
N ASP A 176 18.96 0.96 0.61
CA ASP A 176 20.28 1.07 1.24
C ASP A 176 20.53 2.46 1.84
N GLN A 177 20.16 3.52 1.12
CA GLN A 177 20.26 4.89 1.61
C GLN A 177 19.33 5.16 2.80
N ALA A 178 18.05 4.75 2.71
CA ALA A 178 17.08 5.01 3.77
C ALA A 178 17.45 4.30 5.07
N TYR A 179 17.82 3.02 5.01
CA TYR A 179 18.25 2.26 6.17
C TYR A 179 19.65 2.67 6.65
N GLY A 180 20.53 3.14 5.76
CA GLY A 180 21.87 3.64 6.11
C GLY A 180 21.87 4.96 6.88
N GLN A 181 20.73 5.67 6.91
CA GLN A 181 20.52 6.91 7.68
C GLN A 181 20.02 6.66 9.11
N LEU A 182 19.77 5.40 9.48
CA LEU A 182 19.36 4.99 10.81
C LEU A 182 20.58 4.85 11.73
N ASP A 183 20.38 4.98 13.04
CA ASP A 183 21.44 4.73 14.01
C ASP A 183 21.84 3.24 13.93
N LYS A 184 23.14 2.94 13.88
CA LYS A 184 23.64 1.57 13.87
C LYS A 184 23.19 0.77 15.08
N LYS A 185 22.94 1.44 16.22
CA LYS A 185 22.41 0.83 17.45
C LYS A 185 20.95 0.39 17.32
N ALA A 186 20.22 0.86 16.30
CA ALA A 186 18.87 0.38 16.02
C ALA A 186 18.87 -1.07 15.51
N PHE A 187 20.02 -1.59 15.10
CA PHE A 187 20.19 -2.94 14.55
C PHE A 187 20.95 -3.84 15.51
N SER A 188 20.42 -5.03 15.76
CA SER A 188 21.12 -6.08 16.51
C SER A 188 20.91 -7.44 15.84
N PHE A 189 21.90 -8.32 16.03
CA PHE A 189 21.65 -9.76 15.87
C PHE A 189 21.07 -10.28 17.18
N GLU A 190 19.96 -10.98 17.08
CA GLU A 190 19.33 -11.64 18.22
C GLU A 190 19.58 -13.14 18.18
N PRO A 191 19.57 -13.82 19.33
CA PRO A 191 19.55 -15.28 19.38
C PRO A 191 18.37 -15.84 18.59
N LEU A 192 18.58 -16.97 17.92
CA LEU A 192 17.48 -17.70 17.27
C LEU A 192 16.52 -18.20 18.35
N ASP A 193 15.23 -18.00 18.11
CA ASP A 193 14.15 -18.52 18.96
C ASP A 193 13.48 -19.73 18.29
N ALA A 194 12.51 -20.34 18.97
CA ALA A 194 11.79 -21.50 18.43
C ALA A 194 11.11 -21.22 17.08
N TYR A 195 10.70 -19.97 16.84
CA TYR A 195 10.07 -19.58 15.58
C TYR A 195 11.08 -19.55 14.43
N ALA A 196 12.34 -19.16 14.69
CA ALA A 196 13.39 -19.20 13.68
C ALA A 196 13.57 -20.61 13.09
N ASP A 197 13.48 -21.66 13.90
CA ASP A 197 13.55 -23.04 13.41
C ASP A 197 12.30 -23.43 12.60
N GLU A 198 11.10 -23.00 13.02
CA GLU A 198 9.83 -23.23 12.31
C GLU A 198 9.85 -22.68 10.88
N VAL A 199 10.43 -21.48 10.71
CA VAL A 199 10.52 -20.82 9.39
C VAL A 199 11.83 -21.12 8.66
N GLY A 200 12.71 -21.98 9.20
CA GLY A 200 13.96 -22.35 8.55
C GLY A 200 15.05 -21.26 8.57
N ALA A 201 14.90 -20.22 9.39
CA ALA A 201 15.87 -19.16 9.52
C ALA A 201 17.19 -19.62 10.16
N LYS A 202 18.25 -18.89 9.86
CA LYS A 202 19.60 -19.06 10.39
C LYS A 202 20.18 -17.77 10.98
N TYR A 203 19.51 -16.65 10.74
CA TYR A 203 19.79 -15.37 11.37
C TYR A 203 18.48 -14.74 11.84
N LYS A 204 18.54 -14.04 12.96
CA LYS A 204 17.49 -13.17 13.45
C LYS A 204 18.08 -11.77 13.62
N LEU A 205 17.58 -10.83 12.84
CA LEU A 205 17.97 -9.42 12.88
C LEU A 205 16.86 -8.63 13.53
N ARG A 206 17.16 -7.86 14.57
CA ARG A 206 16.21 -6.94 15.17
C ARG A 206 16.48 -5.52 14.71
N LEU A 207 15.40 -4.84 14.39
CA LEU A 207 15.35 -3.43 14.08
C LEU A 207 14.39 -2.72 15.03
N THR A 208 14.91 -1.82 15.86
CA THR A 208 14.11 -1.03 16.80
C THR A 208 14.12 0.43 16.35
N LEU A 209 12.96 0.93 15.91
CA LEU A 209 12.80 2.28 15.40
C LEU A 209 11.92 3.10 16.32
N SER A 210 12.34 4.33 16.61
CA SER A 210 11.40 5.36 17.05
C SER A 210 10.51 5.77 15.88
N LYS A 211 9.37 6.37 16.21
CA LYS A 211 8.48 6.99 15.22
C LYS A 211 9.21 7.97 14.30
N GLU A 212 10.08 8.83 14.83
CA GLU A 212 10.80 9.83 14.02
C GLU A 212 11.71 9.15 13.00
N GLN A 213 12.36 8.05 13.40
CA GLN A 213 13.20 7.25 12.51
C GLN A 213 12.38 6.58 11.42
N GLU A 214 11.22 6.02 11.75
CA GLU A 214 10.31 5.38 10.79
C GLU A 214 9.73 6.39 9.79
N GLN A 215 9.31 7.57 10.26
CA GLN A 215 8.84 8.67 9.42
C GLN A 215 9.96 9.17 8.48
N LYS A 216 11.17 9.40 9.02
CA LYS A 216 12.33 9.81 8.22
C LYS A 216 12.64 8.78 7.14
N MET A 217 12.66 7.49 7.50
CA MET A 217 12.90 6.39 6.56
C MET A 217 11.83 6.37 5.46
N THR A 218 10.55 6.49 5.81
CA THR A 218 9.43 6.53 4.87
C THR A 218 9.57 7.69 3.89
N LEU A 219 9.83 8.91 4.39
CA LEU A 219 10.02 10.08 3.55
C LEU A 219 11.21 9.95 2.61
N LEU A 220 12.33 9.37 3.08
CA LEU A 220 13.49 9.09 2.23
C LEU A 220 13.19 8.11 1.09
N ILE A 221 12.40 7.07 1.37
CA ILE A 221 11.97 6.11 0.35
C ILE A 221 11.09 6.81 -0.69
N LEU A 222 10.11 7.60 -0.25
CA LEU A 222 9.20 8.33 -1.13
C LEU A 222 9.93 9.36 -2.00
N ASP A 223 10.83 10.14 -1.41
CA ASP A 223 11.63 11.12 -2.15
C ASP A 223 12.60 10.44 -3.13
N GLY A 224 13.16 9.28 -2.76
CA GLY A 224 13.98 8.46 -3.65
C GLY A 224 13.20 7.97 -4.87
N LEU A 225 11.99 7.44 -4.65
CA LEU A 225 11.09 6.99 -5.71
C LEU A 225 10.69 8.13 -6.66
N ALA A 226 10.37 9.29 -6.12
CA ALA A 226 10.04 10.44 -6.96
C ALA A 226 11.23 10.97 -7.75
N LYS A 227 12.44 10.96 -7.19
CA LYS A 227 13.65 11.30 -7.94
C LYS A 227 13.86 10.32 -9.10
N ALA A 228 13.73 9.02 -8.85
CA ALA A 228 13.81 8.00 -9.89
C ALA A 228 12.75 8.21 -10.98
N ALA A 229 11.52 8.57 -10.60
CA ALA A 229 10.46 8.85 -11.55
C ALA A 229 10.74 10.10 -12.41
N ARG A 230 11.16 11.21 -11.78
CA ARG A 230 11.44 12.49 -12.47
C ARG A 230 12.61 12.40 -13.46
N GLN A 231 13.62 11.59 -13.16
CA GLN A 231 14.78 11.41 -14.05
C GLN A 231 14.41 10.76 -15.40
N GLN A 232 13.24 10.13 -15.49
CA GLN A 232 12.78 9.42 -16.69
C GLN A 232 11.71 10.19 -17.48
N VAL A 233 11.07 11.19 -16.88
CA VAL A 233 10.07 12.01 -17.57
C VAL A 233 10.78 13.12 -18.33
N ALA A 234 10.90 12.94 -19.65
CA ALA A 234 11.70 13.79 -20.54
C ALA A 234 11.09 15.15 -20.90
N GLN A 235 9.90 15.52 -20.41
CA GLN A 235 9.27 16.82 -20.75
C GLN A 235 8.69 17.57 -19.53
N PRO A 236 9.00 18.88 -19.37
CA PRO A 236 8.50 19.71 -18.27
C PRO A 236 7.07 20.25 -18.46
N ASN A 237 6.38 19.95 -19.56
CA ASN A 237 5.01 20.41 -19.81
C ASN A 237 4.05 19.23 -19.90
N ASP A 238 3.29 18.99 -18.83
CA ASP A 238 1.85 18.66 -18.86
C ASP A 238 1.44 17.98 -17.55
N LYS A 239 0.62 18.68 -16.76
CA LYS A 239 -0.41 18.27 -15.75
C LYS A 239 -0.46 16.84 -15.15
N PHE A 240 0.63 16.09 -15.13
CA PHE A 240 0.84 14.96 -14.24
C PHE A 240 1.86 15.42 -13.23
N ASP A 241 1.36 16.14 -12.25
CA ASP A 241 2.19 16.76 -11.24
C ASP A 241 2.64 15.66 -10.26
N ALA A 242 3.79 15.05 -10.56
CA ALA A 242 4.46 14.16 -9.62
C ALA A 242 4.67 14.84 -8.26
N GLU A 243 4.72 16.19 -8.20
CA GLU A 243 4.67 16.91 -6.94
C GLU A 243 3.30 16.84 -6.27
N SER A 244 2.20 16.86 -7.00
CA SER A 244 0.84 16.66 -6.47
C SER A 244 0.64 15.24 -5.96
N MET A 245 1.11 14.20 -6.67
CA MET A 245 1.06 12.84 -6.12
C MET A 245 1.96 12.69 -4.90
N LEU A 246 3.19 13.22 -4.95
CA LEU A 246 4.06 13.25 -3.78
C LEU A 246 3.46 14.04 -2.64
N LYS A 247 2.77 15.14 -2.94
CA LYS A 247 2.07 15.96 -1.96
C LYS A 247 0.93 15.17 -1.36
N LEU A 248 0.12 14.47 -2.15
CA LEU A 248 -0.93 13.57 -1.64
C LEU A 248 -0.34 12.47 -0.76
N VAL A 249 0.77 11.85 -1.16
CA VAL A 249 1.41 10.80 -0.35
C VAL A 249 2.02 11.38 0.92
N ARG A 250 2.69 12.53 0.85
CA ARG A 250 3.23 13.24 2.04
C ARG A 250 2.11 13.71 2.95
N ASP A 251 1.03 14.22 2.38
CA ASP A 251 -0.15 14.66 3.11
C ASP A 251 -0.83 13.45 3.74
N LEU A 252 -0.91 12.29 3.08
CA LEU A 252 -1.38 11.03 3.69
C LEU A 252 -0.48 10.56 4.83
N VAL A 253 0.84 10.62 4.67
CA VAL A 253 1.82 10.32 5.72
C VAL A 253 1.67 11.29 6.91
N LYS A 254 1.39 12.57 6.65
CA LYS A 254 1.14 13.61 7.66
C LYS A 254 -0.25 13.54 8.30
N LEU A 255 -1.25 13.09 7.55
CA LEU A 255 -2.64 12.90 7.97
C LEU A 255 -2.84 11.60 8.74
N SER A 256 -1.85 10.70 8.75
CA SER A 256 -1.82 9.62 9.72
C SER A 256 -1.95 10.24 11.12
N PRO A 257 -2.90 9.78 11.96
CA PRO A 257 -3.14 10.32 13.31
C PRO A 257 -1.91 10.22 14.24
N ALA A 258 -0.81 9.69 13.73
CA ALA A 258 0.53 9.71 14.31
C ALA A 258 1.09 11.12 14.63
N GLY A 259 0.45 12.24 14.28
CA GLY A 259 0.97 13.58 14.57
C GLY A 259 1.36 13.82 16.05
N GLU A 260 0.64 13.23 17.00
CA GLU A 260 0.84 13.41 18.46
C GLU A 260 1.15 12.11 19.24
N LEU A 261 1.28 10.97 18.54
CA LEU A 261 1.52 9.67 19.17
C LEU A 261 3.02 9.44 19.33
N ASP A 262 3.53 9.28 20.56
CA ASP A 262 4.84 8.65 20.78
C ASP A 262 4.74 7.16 20.44
N GLY A 263 5.83 6.57 19.98
CA GLY A 263 5.78 5.16 19.60
C GLY A 263 7.12 4.56 19.24
N GLN A 264 7.13 3.24 19.28
CA GLN A 264 8.28 2.43 18.93
C GLN A 264 7.82 1.20 18.14
N THR A 265 8.54 0.92 17.05
CA THR A 265 8.37 -0.29 16.26
C THR A 265 9.57 -1.19 16.49
N VAL A 266 9.35 -2.41 16.95
CA VAL A 266 10.37 -3.45 17.06
C VAL A 266 10.08 -4.51 16.01
N SER A 267 11.04 -4.76 15.13
CA SER A 267 10.90 -5.69 14.00
C SER A 267 11.97 -6.77 14.09
N ASP A 268 11.54 -8.01 14.25
CA ASP A 268 12.39 -9.20 14.13
C ASP A 268 12.28 -9.73 12.70
N VAL A 269 13.39 -9.67 11.96
CA VAL A 269 13.54 -10.17 10.59
C VAL A 269 14.27 -11.52 10.64
N TYR A 270 13.59 -12.56 10.18
CA TYR A 270 14.09 -13.93 10.15
C TYR A 270 14.64 -14.22 8.76
N VAL A 271 15.89 -14.67 8.71
CA VAL A 271 16.64 -14.76 7.46
C VAL A 271 17.30 -16.12 7.31
N SER A 272 17.20 -16.69 6.12
CA SER A 272 17.79 -17.95 5.74
C SER A 272 19.32 -17.87 5.66
N ARG A 273 19.98 -19.02 5.44
CA ARG A 273 21.43 -19.06 5.19
C ARG A 273 21.83 -18.34 3.89
N SER A 274 20.96 -18.34 2.88
CA SER A 274 21.16 -17.67 1.59
C SER A 274 20.88 -16.17 1.64
N GLY A 275 20.45 -15.63 2.78
CA GLY A 275 20.09 -14.21 2.92
C GLY A 275 18.67 -13.88 2.47
N GLU A 276 17.84 -14.89 2.21
CA GLU A 276 16.43 -14.72 1.89
C GLU A 276 15.64 -14.43 3.17
N MET A 277 14.70 -13.50 3.07
CA MET A 277 13.82 -13.15 4.17
C MET A 277 12.72 -14.22 4.27
N GLU A 278 12.67 -14.93 5.40
CA GLU A 278 11.71 -16.01 5.65
C GLU A 278 10.48 -15.51 6.41
N ALA A 279 10.68 -14.54 7.30
CA ALA A 279 9.59 -13.88 8.02
C ALA A 279 9.98 -12.51 8.57
N ILE A 280 8.97 -11.70 8.87
CA ILE A 280 9.06 -10.49 9.69
C ILE A 280 8.02 -10.63 10.80
N ARG A 281 8.41 -10.36 12.05
CA ARG A 281 7.47 -10.17 13.16
C ARG A 281 7.71 -8.79 13.76
N GLN A 282 6.67 -7.97 13.79
CA GLN A 282 6.73 -6.61 14.30
C GLN A 282 5.75 -6.42 15.43
N THR A 283 6.17 -5.65 16.43
CA THR A 283 5.31 -5.09 17.47
C THR A 283 5.42 -3.58 17.39
N ILE A 284 4.27 -2.90 17.38
CA ILE A 284 4.16 -1.46 17.23
C ILE A 284 3.46 -0.94 18.47
N HIS A 285 4.18 -0.17 19.27
CA HIS A 285 3.62 0.55 20.40
C HIS A 285 3.31 1.98 19.97
N MET A 286 2.10 2.44 20.28
CA MET A 286 1.63 3.80 20.01
C MET A 286 0.98 4.35 21.28
N ALA A 287 1.31 5.57 21.68
CA ALA A 287 0.74 6.21 22.86
C ALA A 287 0.62 7.72 22.68
N SER A 288 -0.49 8.30 23.11
CA SER A 288 -0.71 9.73 23.34
C SER A 288 -1.37 9.90 24.71
N ALA A 289 -1.70 11.14 25.06
CA ALA A 289 -2.45 11.46 26.28
C ALA A 289 -3.82 10.75 26.36
N GLU A 290 -4.47 10.51 25.21
CA GLU A 290 -5.85 10.03 25.14
C GLU A 290 -5.97 8.58 24.63
N PHE A 291 -4.89 8.01 24.12
CA PHE A 291 -4.91 6.72 23.43
C PHE A 291 -3.61 5.95 23.62
N SER A 292 -3.70 4.63 23.81
CA SER A 292 -2.54 3.76 23.60
C SER A 292 -2.94 2.46 22.92
N ALA A 293 -2.06 1.95 22.07
CA ALA A 293 -2.27 0.72 21.34
C ALA A 293 -0.98 -0.07 21.23
N ASP A 294 -1.14 -1.39 21.37
CA ASP A 294 -0.11 -2.36 20.99
C ASP A 294 -0.67 -3.12 19.79
N ALA A 295 -0.04 -2.91 18.63
CA ALA A 295 -0.35 -3.62 17.40
C ALA A 295 0.78 -4.60 17.06
N TYR A 296 0.44 -5.60 16.25
CA TYR A 296 1.41 -6.54 15.71
C TYR A 296 1.23 -6.71 14.21
N PHE A 297 2.33 -6.98 13.54
CA PHE A 297 2.35 -7.39 12.14
C PHE A 297 3.29 -8.58 12.00
N ASN A 298 2.75 -9.73 11.60
CA ASN A 298 3.55 -10.90 11.28
C ASN A 298 3.41 -11.18 9.79
N LEU A 299 4.52 -11.47 9.12
CA LEU A 299 4.56 -11.80 7.70
C LEU A 299 5.51 -12.96 7.51
N ARG A 300 5.09 -13.98 6.77
CA ARG A 300 5.88 -15.13 6.39
C ARG A 300 6.02 -15.16 4.88
N TYR A 301 7.21 -15.48 4.41
CA TYR A 301 7.52 -15.69 3.01
C TYR A 301 7.59 -17.18 2.71
N SER A 302 7.26 -17.55 1.48
CA SER A 302 7.37 -18.93 1.01
C SER A 302 7.52 -18.99 -0.51
N HIS A 303 7.86 -20.15 -1.04
CA HIS A 303 7.92 -20.39 -2.49
C HIS A 303 8.83 -19.40 -3.24
N HIS A 304 9.99 -19.06 -2.65
CA HIS A 304 10.98 -18.19 -3.28
C HIS A 304 11.36 -18.67 -4.69
N GLY A 305 11.39 -17.73 -5.64
CA GLY A 305 11.62 -17.94 -7.07
C GLY A 305 10.50 -18.68 -7.82
N LYS A 306 9.44 -19.13 -7.13
CA LYS A 306 8.33 -19.91 -7.71
C LYS A 306 6.97 -19.51 -7.10
N PRO A 307 6.59 -18.22 -7.18
CA PRO A 307 5.35 -17.74 -6.61
C PRO A 307 4.13 -18.47 -7.19
N GLN A 308 3.20 -18.83 -6.34
CA GLN A 308 1.94 -19.48 -6.70
C GLN A 308 0.80 -18.48 -6.59
N PHE A 309 0.20 -18.12 -7.72
CA PHE A 309 -0.96 -17.23 -7.76
C PHE A 309 -2.24 -18.03 -7.58
N VAL A 310 -3.04 -17.66 -6.59
CA VAL A 310 -4.33 -18.29 -6.27
C VAL A 310 -5.34 -18.01 -7.38
N TYR A 311 -5.40 -16.77 -7.85
CA TYR A 311 -6.39 -16.33 -8.83
C TYR A 311 -5.76 -16.14 -10.21
N GLN A 312 -6.28 -16.90 -11.17
CA GLN A 312 -5.88 -16.87 -12.57
C GLN A 312 -7.11 -16.75 -13.46
N PRO A 313 -7.85 -15.62 -13.38
CA PRO A 313 -9.08 -15.44 -14.15
C PRO A 313 -8.79 -15.49 -15.65
N ALA A 314 -9.65 -16.16 -16.41
CA ALA A 314 -9.66 -16.09 -17.86
C ALA A 314 -10.35 -14.79 -18.32
N GLU A 315 -10.14 -14.35 -19.56
CA GLU A 315 -10.78 -13.11 -20.06
C GLU A 315 -12.31 -13.13 -19.97
N ASN A 316 -12.97 -14.29 -20.06
CA ASN A 316 -14.42 -14.42 -19.92
C ASN A 316 -14.91 -14.17 -18.47
N ASP A 317 -14.02 -14.38 -17.48
CA ASP A 317 -14.27 -14.15 -16.06
C ASP A 317 -14.04 -12.68 -15.66
N ILE A 318 -13.68 -11.82 -16.62
CA ILE A 318 -13.34 -10.43 -16.39
C ILE A 318 -14.38 -9.50 -17.02
N ILE A 319 -14.74 -8.44 -16.31
CA ILE A 319 -15.47 -7.28 -16.83
C ILE A 319 -14.63 -6.02 -16.63
N ASP A 320 -14.52 -5.20 -17.68
CA ASP A 320 -13.83 -3.92 -17.57
C ASP A 320 -14.69 -2.94 -16.75
N PHE A 321 -14.06 -2.18 -15.86
CA PHE A 321 -14.74 -1.23 -14.97
C PHE A 321 -15.61 -0.23 -15.74
N ASN A 322 -15.16 0.22 -16.91
CA ASN A 322 -15.91 1.14 -17.78
C ASN A 322 -17.16 0.54 -18.43
N LYS A 323 -17.34 -0.78 -18.36
CA LYS A 323 -18.55 -1.48 -18.82
C LYS A 323 -19.54 -1.74 -17.67
N LEU A 324 -19.19 -1.37 -16.43
CA LEU A 324 -20.11 -1.48 -15.31
C LEU A 324 -21.10 -0.31 -15.30
N GLU A 325 -22.38 -0.64 -15.25
CA GLU A 325 -23.44 0.35 -15.04
C GLU A 325 -23.49 0.76 -13.56
N LEU A 326 -22.59 1.65 -13.15
CA LEU A 326 -22.53 2.14 -11.78
C LEU A 326 -23.79 2.94 -11.43
N PRO A 327 -24.35 2.77 -10.22
CA PRO A 327 -25.47 3.59 -9.78
C PRO A 327 -25.07 5.06 -9.65
N GLY A 328 -26.01 5.98 -9.86
CA GLY A 328 -25.73 7.43 -9.96
C GLY A 328 -25.01 8.07 -8.76
N TRP A 329 -25.06 7.45 -7.57
CA TRP A 329 -24.31 7.88 -6.38
C TRP A 329 -22.82 7.47 -6.39
N LEU A 330 -22.44 6.47 -7.19
CA LEU A 330 -21.05 6.08 -7.47
C LEU A 330 -20.53 6.66 -8.78
N ALA A 331 -21.41 7.02 -9.71
CA ALA A 331 -21.05 7.54 -11.04
C ALA A 331 -20.59 9.02 -11.04
N GLY A 332 -19.96 9.50 -9.96
CA GLY A 332 -19.59 10.90 -9.79
C GLY A 332 -18.63 11.43 -10.85
N LYS A 333 -19.15 12.25 -11.77
CA LYS A 333 -18.45 13.25 -12.62
C LYS A 333 -17.19 12.75 -13.34
N ALA A 334 -17.35 11.84 -14.29
CA ALA A 334 -16.34 11.57 -15.33
C ALA A 334 -16.59 12.36 -16.64
N ASP A 335 -17.52 13.33 -16.65
CA ASP A 335 -17.75 14.25 -17.77
C ASP A 335 -17.69 15.70 -17.27
N ALA A 336 -16.49 16.26 -17.25
CA ALA A 336 -16.27 17.70 -17.23
C ALA A 336 -15.21 18.02 -18.29
N GLY A 337 -15.61 17.92 -19.57
CA GLY A 337 -14.78 18.30 -20.70
C GLY A 337 -15.56 18.16 -22.01
N GLU A 338 -15.70 19.28 -22.73
CA GLU A 338 -16.13 19.39 -24.14
C GLU A 338 -17.64 19.26 -24.42
N GLN A 339 -18.37 20.34 -24.13
CA GLN A 339 -19.36 20.80 -25.11
C GLN A 339 -18.61 21.57 -26.21
N PRO A 340 -18.79 21.23 -27.50
CA PRO A 340 -18.20 21.98 -28.59
C PRO A 340 -18.86 23.35 -28.68
N ILE A 341 -18.03 24.39 -28.66
CA ILE A 341 -18.44 25.75 -29.04
C ILE A 341 -18.77 25.68 -30.53
N ALA A 342 -20.06 25.69 -30.86
CA ALA A 342 -20.53 25.95 -32.21
C ALA A 342 -20.84 27.45 -32.32
N ASP A 343 -19.89 28.20 -32.88
CA ASP A 343 -20.16 29.50 -33.49
C ASP A 343 -21.10 29.31 -34.68
N ALA A 344 -22.28 29.95 -34.63
CA ALA A 344 -22.92 30.63 -35.76
C ALA A 344 -24.28 31.23 -35.35
N ALA A 345 -24.35 32.56 -35.24
CA ALA A 345 -25.29 33.38 -36.01
C ALA A 345 -25.30 34.85 -35.53
N ALA A 346 -25.28 35.73 -36.52
CA ALA A 346 -25.22 37.20 -36.47
C ALA A 346 -26.49 37.85 -35.85
N PRO A 347 -26.50 39.18 -35.62
CA PRO A 347 -27.39 39.85 -34.67
C PRO A 347 -28.79 40.09 -35.24
N ALA A 348 -29.80 39.98 -34.39
CA ALA A 348 -31.19 40.35 -34.68
C ALA A 348 -31.57 41.69 -34.00
N PRO A 349 -32.53 42.45 -34.57
CA PRO A 349 -32.56 43.92 -34.53
C PRO A 349 -33.29 44.51 -33.32
N GLN A 350 -32.97 45.78 -33.03
CA GLN A 350 -33.67 46.63 -32.07
C GLN A 350 -35.16 46.80 -32.42
N PRO A 351 -36.09 46.64 -31.46
CA PRO A 351 -37.46 47.13 -31.59
C PRO A 351 -37.55 48.62 -31.21
N GLN A 352 -38.03 49.41 -32.18
CA GLN A 352 -38.41 50.81 -32.03
C GLN A 352 -39.62 50.97 -31.08
N GLN A 353 -39.59 52.07 -30.32
CA GLN A 353 -40.70 52.58 -29.50
C GLN A 353 -41.95 52.92 -30.34
N PRO A 354 -43.13 52.76 -29.73
CA PRO A 354 -44.23 53.71 -29.91
C PRO A 354 -44.43 54.55 -28.63
N ALA A 355 -44.58 55.86 -28.80
CA ALA A 355 -45.01 56.81 -27.78
C ALA A 355 -46.56 57.02 -27.84
N PRO A 356 -47.18 57.93 -27.06
CA PRO A 356 -47.63 57.74 -25.68
C PRO A 356 -49.15 57.97 -25.52
N SER A 357 -49.75 57.54 -24.39
CA SER A 357 -51.10 57.99 -23.99
C SER A 357 -51.18 58.32 -22.51
N ALA A 358 -51.90 59.39 -22.21
CA ALA A 358 -51.77 60.24 -21.03
C ALA A 358 -52.61 59.86 -19.80
N ALA A 359 -52.06 60.22 -18.62
CA ALA A 359 -52.64 60.81 -17.41
C ALA A 359 -54.02 60.38 -16.84
N LYS A 360 -54.01 60.03 -15.53
CA LYS A 360 -54.86 60.58 -14.42
C LYS A 360 -54.51 59.82 -13.11
N SER A 361 -53.77 60.42 -12.17
CA SER A 361 -54.23 61.16 -10.97
C SER A 361 -55.08 60.37 -9.96
N GLY A 362 -54.60 60.22 -8.72
CA GLY A 362 -55.49 60.28 -7.54
C GLY A 362 -55.25 59.33 -6.34
N LYS A 363 -54.77 59.95 -5.25
CA LYS A 363 -55.15 59.76 -3.83
C LYS A 363 -54.52 58.65 -2.95
N LYS A 364 -53.65 59.16 -2.05
CA LYS A 364 -53.54 58.85 -0.61
C LYS A 364 -54.84 58.35 0.05
N LYS A 365 -54.71 57.37 0.96
CA LYS A 365 -55.25 57.47 2.33
C LYS A 365 -54.48 56.59 3.32
N THR A 366 -54.17 57.23 4.44
CA THR A 366 -53.49 56.77 5.65
C THR A 366 -54.45 56.09 6.64
N LYS A 367 -53.85 55.46 7.67
CA LYS A 367 -54.37 54.94 8.96
C LYS A 367 -54.81 53.48 8.97
N ALA A 368 -54.68 52.71 10.04
CA ALA A 368 -53.91 52.72 11.30
C ALA A 368 -54.52 51.57 12.14
N SER A 369 -53.70 50.93 12.98
CA SER A 369 -54.09 50.08 14.12
C SER A 369 -54.68 48.70 13.77
N ALA A 370 -54.51 47.63 14.56
CA ALA A 370 -54.10 47.53 15.96
C ALA A 370 -53.46 46.15 16.23
N GLN A 371 -52.56 46.17 17.22
CA GLN A 371 -52.12 45.10 18.14
C GLN A 371 -51.38 43.88 17.58
#